data_AF-A0A1W9PVQ6-F1
#
_entry.id   AF-A0A1W9PVQ6-F1
#
_cell.length_a   1.000
_cell.length_b   1.000
_cell.length_c   1.000
_cell.angle_alpha   90.00
_cell.angle_beta   90.00
_cell.angle_gamma   90.00
#
_symmetry.space_group_name_H-M   'P 1'
#
loop_
_entity.id
_entity.type
_entity.pdbx_description
1 polymer ?
#
loop_
_entity_poly.entity_id
_entity_poly.type
_entity_poly.pdbx_seq_one_letter_code
_entity_poly.pdbx_strand_id
1 'polypeptide(L)'
;MGKYFTGLVKFTAVFLAILFVIATLFALFLYNVEKRAFDADVYKEALLDEEIYARLPGLIGEQLVSSMNFDPCAYSLITCGLEQRSYSIDVCLEDRLGEEAYKSITNFEREPTGVENRRADSCFEEYGFPKPAAEEGGASAYTENMTAKDWELLIAVLVPPEEMKAMAEEALDETFNYLNGRGLSAEVSLVRIKDRLHGEEGTEAAMQFLSAQPPCTAQDLLQLSNMLNEEIIYCNPPEASLALLRPTLNLLTIIENGIPDQFQIIKPASGNNPLAGVQRLRFMMRMSPLVSMGLLFLMTLLIVRTPKGWLRWWGIPMLIAGALGLVVGVAIMPIFQFIANRFLYNQLPVHISLGLVELGADLAASVVHGLSEIIVLQALLIGILGLGMTIGAIFVRQETIQR
;
A
#
# COMPACT_ATOMS: atom_id res chain seq x y z
N MET A 1 14.45 32.20 51.95
CA MET A 1 13.39 31.64 51.07
C MET A 1 13.55 32.02 49.59
N GLY A 2 13.87 33.27 49.21
CA GLY A 2 13.89 33.71 47.80
C GLY A 2 14.86 33.01 46.82
N LYS A 3 16.03 32.53 47.28
CA LYS A 3 17.00 31.83 46.41
C LYS A 3 16.47 30.48 45.90
N TYR A 4 15.82 29.69 46.77
CA TYR A 4 15.23 28.40 46.39
C TYR A 4 14.07 28.57 45.40
N PHE A 5 13.21 29.56 45.62
CA PHE A 5 12.11 29.86 44.71
C PHE A 5 12.58 30.27 43.31
N THR A 6 13.65 31.07 43.23
CA THR A 6 14.24 31.48 41.94
C THR A 6 14.85 30.30 41.19
N GLY A 7 15.47 29.35 41.90
CA GLY A 7 16.00 28.12 41.31
C GLY A 7 14.90 27.25 40.72
N LEU A 8 13.82 27.04 41.47
CA LEU A 8 12.68 26.23 41.04
C LEU A 8 12.03 26.78 39.76
N VAL A 9 11.77 28.09 39.70
CA VAL A 9 11.15 28.71 38.52
C VAL A 9 12.02 28.55 37.27
N LYS A 10 13.35 28.69 37.39
CA LYS A 10 14.27 28.48 36.27
C LYS A 10 14.29 27.03 35.80
N PHE A 11 14.29 26.08 36.73
CA PHE A 11 14.24 24.66 36.40
C PHE A 11 12.96 24.30 35.65
N THR A 12 11.80 24.73 36.17
CA THR A 12 10.50 24.52 35.51
C THR A 12 10.47 25.16 34.13
N ALA A 13 11.06 26.35 33.96
CA ALA A 13 11.13 27.02 32.67
C ALA A 13 11.93 26.24 31.62
N VAL A 14 13.12 25.75 31.99
CA VAL A 14 13.95 24.93 31.11
C VAL A 14 13.26 23.62 30.78
N PHE A 15 12.64 22.98 31.76
CA PHE A 15 11.89 21.74 31.55
C PHE A 15 10.73 21.92 30.56
N LEU A 16 9.92 22.96 30.73
CA LEU A 16 8.82 23.26 29.80
C LEU A 16 9.33 23.63 28.40
N ALA A 17 10.45 24.34 28.29
CA ALA A 17 11.07 24.65 27.00
C ALA A 17 11.51 23.38 26.26
N ILE A 18 12.12 22.42 26.97
CA ILE A 18 12.52 21.12 26.39
C ILE A 18 11.28 20.34 25.94
N LEU A 19 10.25 20.27 26.79
CA LEU A 19 8.98 19.61 26.43
C LEU A 19 8.33 20.27 25.22
N PHE A 20 8.35 21.60 25.12
CA PHE A 20 7.85 22.33 23.96
C PHE A 20 8.60 21.95 22.68
N VAL A 21 9.94 21.89 22.72
CA VAL A 21 10.75 21.51 21.55
C VAL A 21 10.36 20.10 21.08
N ILE A 22 10.31 19.13 22.00
CA ILE A 22 9.93 17.76 21.69
C ILE A 22 8.49 17.70 21.13
N ALA A 23 7.53 18.31 21.82
CA ALA A 23 6.14 18.34 21.39
C ALA A 23 5.97 19.00 20.02
N THR A 24 6.74 20.05 19.72
CA THR A 24 6.71 20.73 18.42
C THR A 24 7.23 19.85 17.31
N LEU A 25 8.34 19.11 17.52
CA LEU A 25 8.86 18.17 16.52
C LEU A 25 7.85 17.06 16.23
N PHE A 26 7.24 16.47 17.26
CA PHE A 26 6.18 15.48 17.08
C PHE A 26 4.95 16.07 16.41
N ALA A 27 4.54 17.30 16.77
CA ALA A 27 3.39 17.94 16.17
C ALA A 27 3.60 18.26 14.68
N LEU A 28 4.79 18.75 14.30
CA LEU A 28 5.18 18.96 12.91
C LEU A 28 5.06 17.65 12.12
N PHE A 29 5.59 16.55 12.63
CA PHE A 29 5.51 15.28 11.93
C PHE A 29 4.07 14.74 11.88
N LEU A 30 3.43 14.54 13.04
CA LEU A 30 2.12 13.90 13.14
C LEU A 30 1.01 14.68 12.44
N TYR A 31 1.01 16.00 12.54
CA TYR A 31 0.00 16.83 11.87
C TYR A 31 0.12 16.72 10.35
N ASN A 32 1.34 16.78 9.80
CA ASN A 32 1.52 16.67 8.35
C ASN A 32 1.24 15.24 7.85
N VAL A 33 1.58 14.21 8.63
CA VAL A 33 1.18 12.82 8.33
C VAL A 33 -0.34 12.69 8.32
N GLU A 34 -1.07 13.24 9.31
CA GLU A 34 -2.54 13.23 9.31
C GLU A 34 -3.14 13.90 8.09
N LYS A 35 -2.52 15.00 7.63
CA LYS A 35 -3.01 15.79 6.50
C LYS A 35 -2.67 15.21 5.13
N ARG A 36 -1.54 14.53 4.98
CA ARG A 36 -1.07 14.04 3.67
C ARG A 36 -1.28 12.54 3.49
N ALA A 37 -0.97 11.72 4.51
CA ALA A 37 -1.05 10.27 4.38
C ALA A 37 -2.50 9.73 4.39
N PHE A 38 -3.48 10.55 4.74
CA PHE A 38 -4.91 10.19 4.74
C PHE A 38 -5.73 10.98 3.72
N ASP A 39 -5.07 11.58 2.74
CA ASP A 39 -5.68 12.34 1.66
C ASP A 39 -5.46 11.61 0.34
N ALA A 40 -6.54 11.20 -0.32
CA ALA A 40 -6.50 10.44 -1.56
C ALA A 40 -5.80 11.23 -2.68
N ASP A 41 -5.98 12.56 -2.69
CA ASP A 41 -5.45 13.42 -3.75
C ASP A 41 -3.92 13.39 -3.80
N VAL A 42 -3.25 13.21 -2.65
CA VAL A 42 -1.79 13.06 -2.57
C VAL A 42 -1.31 11.82 -3.32
N TYR A 43 -2.08 10.72 -3.24
CA TYR A 43 -1.74 9.48 -3.95
C TYR A 43 -2.08 9.57 -5.43
N LYS A 44 -3.17 10.24 -5.80
CA LYS A 44 -3.52 10.47 -7.22
C LYS A 44 -2.48 11.33 -7.92
N GLU A 45 -2.03 12.42 -7.27
CA GLU A 45 -0.96 13.29 -7.77
C GLU A 45 0.33 12.49 -7.94
N ALA A 46 0.72 11.70 -6.93
CA ALA A 46 1.91 10.86 -7.00
C ALA A 46 1.82 9.78 -8.10
N LEU A 47 0.66 9.15 -8.31
CA LEU A 47 0.45 8.20 -9.42
C LEU A 47 0.54 8.88 -10.80
N LEU A 48 0.08 10.13 -10.89
CA LEU A 48 0.13 10.91 -12.12
C LEU A 48 1.55 11.37 -12.44
N ASP A 49 2.26 11.92 -11.46
CA ASP A 49 3.63 12.44 -11.59
C ASP A 49 4.62 11.32 -11.97
N GLU A 50 4.40 10.13 -11.44
CA GLU A 50 5.19 8.94 -11.77
C GLU A 50 4.65 8.22 -13.04
N GLU A 51 3.71 8.78 -13.81
CA GLU A 51 3.14 8.15 -15.01
C GLU A 51 2.66 6.70 -14.78
N ILE A 52 2.22 6.38 -13.57
CA ILE A 52 1.93 5.00 -13.14
C ILE A 52 0.77 4.44 -13.96
N TYR A 53 -0.25 5.25 -14.24
CA TYR A 53 -1.41 4.83 -15.03
C TYR A 53 -1.05 4.30 -16.42
N ALA A 54 0.01 4.83 -17.04
CA ALA A 54 0.49 4.35 -18.33
C ALA A 54 1.22 3.00 -18.23
N ARG A 55 1.84 2.73 -17.08
CA ARG A 55 2.62 1.51 -16.81
C ARG A 55 1.80 0.37 -16.21
N LEU A 56 0.63 0.68 -15.64
CA LEU A 56 -0.21 -0.28 -14.92
C LEU A 56 -0.58 -1.53 -15.75
N PRO A 57 -0.99 -1.45 -17.03
CA PRO A 57 -1.31 -2.66 -17.81
C PRO A 57 -0.12 -3.63 -17.89
N GLY A 58 1.09 -3.10 -18.07
CA GLY A 58 2.33 -3.89 -18.08
C GLY A 58 2.60 -4.54 -16.73
N LEU A 59 2.47 -3.78 -15.64
CA LEU A 59 2.66 -4.29 -14.28
C LEU A 59 1.64 -5.36 -13.89
N ILE A 60 0.38 -5.21 -14.29
CA ILE A 60 -0.64 -6.24 -14.10
C ILE A 60 -0.29 -7.48 -14.92
N GLY A 61 0.16 -7.33 -16.16
CA GLY A 61 0.60 -8.44 -16.99
C GLY A 61 1.77 -9.21 -16.39
N GLU A 62 2.78 -8.51 -15.88
CA GLU A 62 3.91 -9.11 -15.15
C GLU A 62 3.44 -9.84 -13.89
N GLN A 63 2.54 -9.23 -13.11
CA GLN A 63 2.00 -9.85 -11.90
C GLN A 63 1.17 -11.10 -12.23
N LEU A 64 0.37 -11.07 -13.29
CA LEU A 64 -0.41 -12.24 -13.74
C LEU A 64 0.52 -13.39 -14.12
N VAL A 65 1.51 -13.15 -14.97
CA VAL A 65 2.49 -14.17 -15.37
C VAL A 65 3.28 -14.69 -14.17
N SER A 66 3.71 -13.80 -13.28
CA SER A 66 4.40 -14.18 -12.05
C SER A 66 3.53 -15.03 -11.14
N SER A 67 2.24 -14.71 -11.02
CA SER A 67 1.31 -15.48 -10.19
C SER A 67 0.93 -16.83 -10.80
N MET A 68 0.86 -16.92 -12.13
CA MET A 68 0.53 -18.15 -12.86
C MET A 68 1.70 -19.13 -12.89
N ASN A 69 2.93 -18.62 -13.01
CA ASN A 69 4.14 -19.44 -12.99
C ASN A 69 4.66 -19.73 -11.59
N PHE A 70 4.04 -19.13 -10.56
CA PHE A 70 4.37 -19.44 -9.18
C PHE A 70 3.80 -20.81 -8.84
N ASP A 71 4.66 -21.82 -8.75
CA ASP A 71 4.32 -23.13 -8.20
C ASP A 71 4.69 -23.15 -6.70
N PRO A 72 3.69 -23.06 -5.79
CA PRO A 72 3.91 -23.16 -4.35
C PRO A 72 4.64 -24.43 -3.95
N CYS A 73 4.43 -25.54 -4.68
CA CYS A 73 5.02 -26.84 -4.38
C CYS A 73 6.48 -26.94 -4.77
N ALA A 74 6.89 -26.26 -5.84
CA ALA A 74 8.30 -26.20 -6.25
C ALA A 74 9.16 -25.50 -5.20
N TYR A 75 8.58 -24.56 -4.45
CA TYR A 75 9.25 -23.86 -3.36
C TYR A 75 9.32 -24.69 -2.07
N SER A 76 8.18 -25.26 -1.65
CA SER A 76 8.12 -26.22 -0.54
C SER A 76 6.87 -27.09 -0.60
N LEU A 77 6.99 -28.37 -0.27
CA LEU A 77 5.85 -29.28 -0.12
C LEU A 77 4.86 -28.79 0.96
N ILE A 78 5.36 -28.04 1.95
CA ILE A 78 4.55 -27.46 3.03
C ILE A 78 3.72 -26.25 2.54
N THR A 79 4.10 -25.63 1.42
CA THR A 79 3.36 -24.48 0.86
C THR A 79 2.38 -24.84 -0.25
N CYS A 80 2.31 -26.11 -0.67
CA CYS A 80 1.30 -26.59 -1.61
C CYS A 80 -0.13 -26.23 -1.17
N GLY A 81 -0.97 -25.79 -2.10
CA GLY A 81 -2.36 -25.45 -1.82
C GLY A 81 -3.22 -26.67 -1.47
N LEU A 82 -4.38 -26.41 -0.83
CA LEU A 82 -5.38 -27.43 -0.48
C LEU A 82 -5.90 -28.24 -1.68
N GLU A 83 -5.85 -27.67 -2.87
CA GLU A 83 -6.28 -28.37 -4.08
C GLU A 83 -5.34 -29.53 -4.44
N GLN A 84 -4.07 -29.43 -4.03
CA GLN A 84 -3.03 -30.41 -4.34
C GLN A 84 -2.72 -31.34 -3.15
N ARG A 85 -3.30 -31.06 -1.97
CA ARG A 85 -3.10 -31.83 -0.73
C ARG A 85 -4.42 -32.32 -0.16
N SER A 86 -4.41 -33.52 0.42
CA SER A 86 -5.57 -33.97 1.18
C SER A 86 -5.67 -33.23 2.51
N TYR A 87 -6.90 -33.05 3.01
CA TYR A 87 -7.16 -32.51 4.36
C TYR A 87 -6.38 -33.25 5.47
N SER A 88 -6.11 -34.55 5.29
CA SER A 88 -5.32 -35.34 6.24
C SER A 88 -3.85 -34.90 6.32
N ILE A 89 -3.28 -34.44 5.20
CA ILE A 89 -1.91 -33.90 5.19
C ILE A 89 -1.87 -32.59 5.99
N ASP A 90 -2.83 -31.69 5.79
CA ASP A 90 -2.84 -30.39 6.50
C ASP A 90 -2.97 -30.57 8.01
N VAL A 91 -3.86 -31.46 8.46
CA VAL A 91 -3.99 -31.79 9.89
C VAL A 91 -2.69 -32.38 10.45
N CYS A 92 -2.01 -33.25 9.69
CA CYS A 92 -0.72 -33.80 10.11
C CYS A 92 0.37 -32.71 10.18
N LEU A 93 0.44 -31.83 9.17
CA LEU A 93 1.40 -30.73 9.13
C LEU A 93 1.17 -29.77 10.29
N GLU A 94 -0.08 -29.41 10.58
CA GLU A 94 -0.43 -28.55 11.70
C GLU A 94 -0.06 -29.17 13.06
N ASP A 95 -0.30 -30.47 13.25
CA ASP A 95 0.09 -31.21 14.47
C ASP A 95 1.61 -31.29 14.64
N ARG A 96 2.35 -31.58 13.56
CA ARG A 96 3.80 -31.78 13.61
C ARG A 96 4.62 -30.49 13.66
N LEU A 97 4.15 -29.44 13.01
CA LEU A 97 4.83 -28.15 12.96
C LEU A 97 4.36 -27.21 14.08
N GLY A 98 3.12 -27.38 14.54
CA GLY A 98 2.43 -26.44 15.40
C GLY A 98 1.71 -25.37 14.58
N GLU A 99 0.54 -24.93 15.07
CA GLU A 99 -0.38 -24.02 14.37
C GLU A 99 0.29 -22.73 13.87
N GLU A 100 1.10 -22.06 14.70
CA GLU A 100 1.76 -20.81 14.34
C GLU A 100 2.84 -21.00 13.26
N ALA A 101 3.62 -22.07 13.36
CA ALA A 101 4.65 -22.39 12.37
C ALA A 101 4.01 -22.81 11.04
N TYR A 102 2.99 -23.67 11.09
CA TYR A 102 2.26 -24.10 9.92
C TYR A 102 1.64 -22.91 9.18
N LYS A 103 0.90 -22.04 9.90
CA LYS A 103 0.27 -20.83 9.32
C LYS A 103 1.30 -19.86 8.74
N SER A 104 2.40 -19.60 9.44
CA SER A 104 3.44 -18.68 8.93
C SER A 104 4.12 -19.24 7.67
N ILE A 105 4.32 -20.55 7.56
CA ILE A 105 4.89 -21.18 6.37
C ILE A 105 3.86 -21.18 5.22
N THR A 106 2.62 -21.63 5.44
CA THR A 106 1.60 -21.71 4.38
C THR A 106 1.15 -20.35 3.85
N ASN A 107 1.25 -19.30 4.67
CA ASN A 107 1.03 -17.92 4.25
C ASN A 107 2.27 -17.25 3.64
N PHE A 108 3.38 -17.98 3.45
CA PHE A 108 4.65 -17.47 2.92
C PHE A 108 5.28 -16.34 3.75
N GLU A 109 5.00 -16.27 5.05
CA GLU A 109 5.61 -15.26 5.94
C GLU A 109 7.09 -15.56 6.23
N ARG A 110 7.50 -16.83 6.11
CA ARG A 110 8.89 -17.28 6.23
C ARG A 110 9.12 -18.62 5.54
N GLU A 111 10.39 -18.89 5.24
CA GLU A 111 10.82 -20.22 4.80
C GLU A 111 10.71 -21.26 5.92
N PRO A 112 10.34 -22.52 5.58
CA PRO A 112 10.42 -23.62 6.52
C PRO A 112 11.89 -23.92 6.83
N THR A 113 12.20 -24.07 8.10
CA THR A 113 13.53 -24.50 8.54
C THR A 113 13.78 -25.95 8.13
N GLY A 114 15.05 -26.35 8.03
CA GLY A 114 15.40 -27.74 7.73
C GLY A 114 14.87 -28.77 8.74
N VAL A 115 14.55 -28.36 9.98
CA VAL A 115 13.91 -29.23 10.98
C VAL A 115 12.42 -29.40 10.67
N GLU A 116 11.74 -28.34 10.26
CA GLU A 116 10.32 -28.36 9.89
C GLU A 116 10.10 -29.19 8.62
N ASN A 117 10.95 -29.05 7.60
CA ASN A 117 10.91 -29.90 6.41
C ASN A 117 11.00 -31.39 6.80
N ARG A 118 11.96 -31.77 7.65
CA ARG A 118 12.09 -33.16 8.13
C ARG A 118 10.90 -33.67 8.93
N ARG A 119 10.17 -32.79 9.63
CA ARG A 119 8.95 -33.17 10.36
C ARG A 119 7.78 -33.36 9.40
N ALA A 120 7.69 -32.49 8.40
CA ALA A 120 6.69 -32.56 7.34
C ALA A 120 6.85 -33.80 6.47
N ASP A 121 8.09 -34.25 6.22
CA ASP A 121 8.38 -35.46 5.43
C ASP A 121 7.58 -36.69 5.90
N SER A 122 7.45 -36.89 7.22
CA SER A 122 6.66 -38.02 7.75
C SER A 122 5.17 -37.95 7.40
N CYS A 123 4.60 -36.75 7.26
CA CYS A 123 3.22 -36.58 6.82
C CYS A 123 3.07 -36.95 5.34
N PHE A 124 4.03 -36.55 4.49
CA PHE A 124 4.00 -36.88 3.07
C PHE A 124 4.30 -38.37 2.80
N GLU A 125 5.15 -39.01 3.60
CA GLU A 125 5.36 -40.45 3.54
C GLU A 125 4.10 -41.24 3.94
N GLU A 126 3.33 -40.75 4.92
CA GLU A 126 2.12 -41.42 5.42
C GLU A 126 0.92 -41.23 4.49
N TYR A 127 0.71 -40.01 3.99
CA TYR A 127 -0.50 -39.64 3.24
C TYR A 127 -0.27 -39.41 1.74
N GLY A 128 0.97 -39.51 1.27
CA GLY A 128 1.37 -39.29 -0.12
C GLY A 128 1.93 -37.89 -0.36
N PHE A 129 2.82 -37.78 -1.35
CA PHE A 129 3.34 -36.51 -1.81
C PHE A 129 2.30 -35.80 -2.71
N PRO A 130 2.15 -34.47 -2.59
CA PRO A 130 1.32 -33.71 -3.53
C PRO A 130 1.84 -33.95 -4.95
N LYS A 131 0.92 -34.20 -5.88
CA LYS A 131 1.29 -34.28 -7.29
C LYS A 131 1.62 -32.87 -7.79
N PRO A 132 2.68 -32.69 -8.59
CA PRO A 132 2.94 -31.41 -9.23
C PRO A 132 1.74 -31.03 -10.10
N ALA A 133 1.39 -29.73 -10.11
CA ALA A 133 0.20 -29.19 -10.76
C ALA A 133 0.12 -29.45 -12.27
N ALA A 134 1.21 -29.91 -12.90
CA ALA A 134 1.35 -30.10 -14.33
C ALA A 134 0.46 -31.20 -14.95
N GLU A 135 -0.23 -32.03 -14.15
CA GLU A 135 -0.98 -33.19 -14.69
C GLU A 135 -2.51 -33.03 -14.76
N GLU A 136 -3.12 -32.04 -14.10
CA GLU A 136 -4.57 -31.85 -14.13
C GLU A 136 -4.87 -30.45 -14.67
N GLY A 137 -5.54 -30.38 -15.84
CA GLY A 137 -5.77 -29.17 -16.65
C GLY A 137 -6.47 -28.02 -15.92
N GLY A 138 -5.73 -27.33 -15.07
CA GLY A 138 -6.14 -26.13 -14.36
C GLY A 138 -6.07 -24.89 -15.24
N ALA A 139 -6.49 -23.75 -14.67
CA ALA A 139 -6.46 -22.43 -15.30
C ALA A 139 -5.10 -22.03 -15.91
N SER A 140 -4.01 -22.70 -15.52
CA SER A 140 -2.66 -22.48 -16.05
C SER A 140 -2.51 -22.87 -17.51
N ALA A 141 -3.16 -23.93 -18.00
CA ALA A 141 -2.88 -24.45 -19.34
C ALA A 141 -3.21 -23.43 -20.46
N TYR A 142 -4.19 -22.56 -20.23
CA TYR A 142 -4.63 -21.54 -21.19
C TYR A 142 -3.81 -20.26 -21.11
N THR A 143 -3.15 -20.01 -19.97
CA THR A 143 -2.43 -18.78 -19.69
C THR A 143 -0.92 -18.95 -19.70
N GLU A 144 -0.42 -20.19 -19.67
CA GLU A 144 1.00 -20.54 -19.69
C GLU A 144 1.71 -20.05 -20.95
N ASN A 145 0.99 -19.95 -22.07
CA ASN A 145 1.53 -19.44 -23.34
C ASN A 145 1.49 -17.91 -23.45
N MET A 146 0.82 -17.20 -22.54
CA MET A 146 0.73 -15.75 -22.59
C MET A 146 1.93 -15.10 -21.91
N THR A 147 2.65 -14.27 -22.66
CA THR A 147 3.71 -13.44 -22.08
C THR A 147 3.12 -12.24 -21.33
N ALA A 148 3.94 -11.57 -20.51
CA ALA A 148 3.51 -10.35 -19.81
C ALA A 148 3.04 -9.27 -20.79
N LYS A 149 3.65 -9.23 -21.98
CA LYS A 149 3.27 -8.32 -23.07
C LYS A 149 1.93 -8.66 -23.69
N ASP A 150 1.59 -9.95 -23.83
CA ASP A 150 0.29 -10.36 -24.35
C ASP A 150 -0.82 -9.97 -23.37
N TRP A 151 -0.56 -10.13 -22.07
CA TRP A 151 -1.45 -9.62 -21.02
C TRP A 151 -1.56 -8.10 -21.02
N GLU A 152 -0.44 -7.38 -21.13
CA GLU A 152 -0.44 -5.91 -21.22
C GLU A 152 -1.34 -5.42 -22.35
N LEU A 153 -1.20 -6.00 -23.54
CA LEU A 153 -2.00 -5.60 -24.71
C LEU A 153 -3.48 -5.95 -24.50
N LEU A 154 -3.78 -7.16 -24.01
CA LEU A 154 -5.15 -7.59 -23.73
C LEU A 154 -5.81 -6.66 -22.70
N ILE A 155 -5.11 -6.34 -21.62
CA ILE A 155 -5.59 -5.45 -20.57
C ILE A 155 -5.76 -4.04 -21.11
N ALA A 156 -4.84 -3.54 -21.93
CA ALA A 156 -4.94 -2.20 -22.51
C ALA A 156 -6.14 -2.04 -23.47
N VAL A 157 -6.56 -3.10 -24.15
CA VAL A 157 -7.77 -3.11 -24.98
C VAL A 157 -9.02 -3.07 -24.10
N LEU A 158 -9.08 -3.92 -23.07
CA LEU A 158 -10.23 -4.02 -22.17
C LEU A 158 -10.38 -2.81 -21.25
N VAL A 159 -9.27 -2.31 -20.72
CA VAL A 159 -9.20 -1.23 -19.76
C VAL A 159 -8.10 -0.25 -20.20
N PRO A 160 -8.43 0.68 -21.12
CA PRO A 160 -7.49 1.69 -21.56
C PRO A 160 -6.94 2.51 -20.38
N PRO A 161 -5.77 3.16 -20.52
CA PRO A 161 -5.12 3.90 -19.42
C PRO A 161 -6.03 4.92 -18.73
N GLU A 162 -6.92 5.60 -19.45
CA GLU A 162 -7.86 6.57 -18.88
C GLU A 162 -8.95 5.91 -18.02
N GLU A 163 -9.47 4.76 -18.45
CA GLU A 163 -10.44 3.98 -17.66
C GLU A 163 -9.76 3.38 -16.43
N MET A 164 -8.52 2.90 -16.60
CA MET A 164 -7.73 2.37 -15.49
C MET A 164 -7.42 3.45 -14.46
N LYS A 165 -7.09 4.66 -14.92
CA LYS A 165 -6.95 5.83 -14.06
C LYS A 165 -8.25 6.13 -13.32
N ALA A 166 -9.38 6.22 -14.01
CA ALA A 166 -10.67 6.49 -13.38
C ALA A 166 -11.02 5.43 -12.30
N MET A 167 -10.79 4.16 -12.60
CA MET A 167 -11.03 3.06 -11.65
C MET A 167 -10.07 3.11 -10.45
N ALA A 168 -8.80 3.40 -10.68
CA ALA A 168 -7.81 3.51 -9.61
C ALA A 168 -8.09 4.74 -8.72
N GLU A 169 -8.49 5.87 -9.29
CA GLU A 169 -8.90 7.05 -8.54
C GLU A 169 -10.18 6.81 -7.73
N GLU A 170 -11.18 6.11 -8.30
CA GLU A 170 -12.40 5.67 -7.60
C GLU A 170 -12.05 4.72 -6.44
N ALA A 171 -11.16 3.75 -6.68
CA ALA A 171 -10.69 2.81 -5.66
C ALA A 171 -9.97 3.52 -4.50
N LEU A 172 -9.14 4.51 -4.81
CA LEU A 172 -8.47 5.34 -3.81
C LEU A 172 -9.49 6.16 -3.02
N ASP A 173 -10.44 6.81 -3.69
CA ASP A 173 -11.46 7.62 -3.02
C ASP A 173 -12.31 6.78 -2.07
N GLU A 174 -12.77 5.61 -2.49
CA GLU A 174 -13.55 4.71 -1.65
C GLU A 174 -12.73 4.15 -0.49
N THR A 175 -11.47 3.77 -0.73
CA THR A 175 -10.56 3.32 0.32
C THR A 175 -10.32 4.42 1.35
N PHE A 176 -10.01 5.63 0.92
CA PHE A 176 -9.80 6.75 1.84
C PHE A 176 -11.11 7.20 2.49
N ASN A 177 -12.26 7.13 1.82
CA ASN A 177 -13.57 7.37 2.45
C ASN A 177 -13.82 6.38 3.58
N TYR A 178 -13.54 5.10 3.37
CA TYR A 178 -13.57 4.09 4.42
C TYR A 178 -12.58 4.42 5.56
N LEU A 179 -11.30 4.64 5.28
CA LEU A 179 -10.28 4.98 6.29
C LEU A 179 -10.56 6.29 7.04
N ASN A 180 -11.27 7.22 6.40
CA ASN A 180 -11.77 8.48 6.96
C ASN A 180 -13.05 8.32 7.78
N GLY A 181 -13.67 7.13 7.81
CA GLY A 181 -14.94 6.88 8.48
C GLY A 181 -16.13 7.55 7.80
N ARG A 182 -16.00 7.90 6.52
CA ARG A 182 -17.08 8.45 5.67
C ARG A 182 -17.87 7.34 4.97
N GLY A 183 -17.28 6.15 4.80
CA GLY A 183 -17.91 4.95 4.22
C GLY A 183 -17.84 3.74 5.17
N LEU A 184 -18.71 2.76 4.95
CA LEU A 184 -18.75 1.49 5.70
C LEU A 184 -17.97 0.36 5.00
N SER A 185 -17.78 0.47 3.70
CA SER A 185 -17.00 -0.40 2.83
C SER A 185 -16.25 0.46 1.81
N ALA A 186 -15.33 -0.16 1.07
CA ALA A 186 -14.73 0.41 -0.12
C ALA A 186 -15.02 -0.53 -1.29
N GLU A 187 -15.72 -0.03 -2.31
CA GLU A 187 -16.25 -0.83 -3.42
C GLU A 187 -15.89 -0.13 -4.74
N VAL A 188 -15.51 -0.91 -5.75
CA VAL A 188 -15.21 -0.37 -7.09
C VAL A 188 -16.19 -0.97 -8.07
N SER A 189 -16.79 -0.10 -8.89
CA SER A 189 -17.68 -0.54 -9.96
C SER A 189 -16.89 -1.22 -11.09
N LEU A 190 -17.27 -2.45 -11.42
CA LEU A 190 -16.75 -3.20 -12.57
C LEU A 190 -17.69 -3.12 -13.78
N VAL A 191 -18.82 -2.42 -13.67
CA VAL A 191 -19.84 -2.32 -14.72
C VAL A 191 -19.24 -1.84 -16.04
N ARG A 192 -18.36 -0.82 -16.01
CA ARG A 192 -17.69 -0.33 -17.22
C ARG A 192 -16.82 -1.40 -17.90
N ILE A 193 -16.11 -2.22 -17.13
CA ILE A 193 -15.32 -3.33 -17.68
C ILE A 193 -16.26 -4.36 -18.30
N LYS A 194 -17.36 -4.70 -17.64
CA LYS A 194 -18.37 -5.64 -18.17
C LYS A 194 -18.98 -5.13 -19.47
N ASP A 195 -19.34 -3.85 -19.53
CA ASP A 195 -19.88 -3.22 -20.74
C ASP A 195 -18.87 -3.29 -21.90
N ARG A 196 -17.58 -3.04 -21.64
CA ARG A 196 -16.51 -3.15 -22.65
C ARG A 196 -16.24 -4.59 -23.07
N LEU A 197 -16.32 -5.54 -22.14
CA LEU A 197 -16.25 -6.98 -22.44
C LEU A 197 -17.38 -7.43 -23.37
N HIS A 198 -18.54 -6.76 -23.34
CA HIS A 198 -19.65 -7.02 -24.26
C HIS A 198 -19.52 -6.29 -25.59
N GLY A 199 -18.69 -5.26 -25.64
CA GLY A 199 -18.49 -4.41 -26.78
C GLY A 199 -17.60 -5.02 -27.85
N GLU A 200 -17.24 -4.16 -28.80
CA GLU A 200 -16.26 -4.48 -29.83
C GLU A 200 -14.87 -4.73 -29.20
N GLU A 201 -14.56 -4.05 -28.09
CA GLU A 201 -13.30 -4.18 -27.38
C GLU A 201 -13.13 -5.55 -26.71
N GLY A 202 -14.20 -6.13 -26.14
CA GLY A 202 -14.18 -7.50 -25.64
C GLY A 202 -13.93 -8.52 -26.76
N THR A 203 -14.55 -8.31 -27.93
CA THR A 203 -14.30 -9.13 -29.11
C THR A 203 -12.85 -9.03 -29.56
N GLU A 204 -12.29 -7.83 -29.63
CA GLU A 204 -10.88 -7.61 -30.01
C GLU A 204 -9.92 -8.21 -28.98
N ALA A 205 -10.21 -8.09 -27.68
CA ALA A 205 -9.42 -8.72 -26.63
C ALA A 205 -9.45 -10.25 -26.72
N ALA A 206 -10.61 -10.84 -27.02
CA ALA A 206 -10.73 -12.29 -27.24
C ALA A 206 -9.94 -12.74 -28.47
N MET A 207 -9.95 -11.94 -29.54
CA MET A 207 -9.15 -12.18 -30.74
C MET A 207 -7.65 -12.10 -30.45
N GLN A 208 -7.23 -11.10 -29.68
CA GLN A 208 -5.85 -10.95 -29.24
C GLN A 208 -5.41 -12.11 -28.37
N PHE A 209 -6.24 -12.51 -27.41
CA PHE A 209 -6.02 -13.71 -26.59
C PHE A 209 -5.81 -14.94 -27.47
N LEU A 210 -6.72 -15.21 -28.40
CA LEU A 210 -6.61 -16.36 -29.32
C LEU A 210 -5.35 -16.28 -30.19
N SER A 211 -4.94 -15.08 -30.62
CA SER A 211 -3.74 -14.92 -31.44
C SER A 211 -2.43 -15.24 -30.70
N ALA A 212 -2.42 -15.07 -29.37
CA ALA A 212 -1.29 -15.40 -28.51
C ALA A 212 -1.18 -16.91 -28.23
N GLN A 213 -2.23 -17.68 -28.51
CA GLN A 213 -2.24 -19.12 -28.31
C GLN A 213 -1.43 -19.86 -29.39
N PRO A 214 -0.99 -21.11 -29.12
CA PRO A 214 -0.37 -21.95 -30.14
C PRO A 214 -1.33 -22.24 -31.29
N PRO A 215 -0.83 -22.46 -32.53
CA PRO A 215 -1.67 -22.71 -33.70
C PRO A 215 -2.54 -23.96 -33.51
N CYS A 216 -3.83 -23.85 -33.83
CA CYS A 216 -4.77 -24.97 -33.73
C CYS A 216 -4.39 -26.14 -34.65
N THR A 217 -4.47 -27.37 -34.13
CA THR A 217 -4.46 -28.56 -34.97
C THR A 217 -5.82 -28.77 -35.64
N ALA A 218 -5.85 -29.59 -36.70
CA ALA A 218 -7.12 -29.92 -37.37
C ALA A 218 -8.12 -30.65 -36.45
N GLN A 219 -7.63 -31.34 -35.42
CA GLN A 219 -8.45 -32.01 -34.41
C GLN A 219 -9.07 -30.99 -33.45
N ASP A 220 -8.28 -30.01 -33.00
CA ASP A 220 -8.74 -28.93 -32.11
C ASP A 220 -9.83 -28.10 -32.79
N LEU A 221 -9.71 -27.83 -34.09
CA LEU A 221 -10.73 -27.09 -34.86
C LEU A 221 -12.07 -27.85 -34.92
N LEU A 222 -12.06 -29.19 -34.97
CA LEU A 222 -13.28 -29.99 -34.92
C LEU A 222 -13.89 -29.96 -33.52
N GLN A 223 -13.08 -30.00 -32.46
CA GLN A 223 -13.54 -29.90 -31.09
C GLN A 223 -14.06 -28.49 -30.74
N LEU A 224 -13.50 -27.45 -31.34
CA LEU A 224 -14.00 -26.07 -31.23
C LEU A 224 -15.48 -25.96 -31.64
N SER A 225 -15.91 -26.76 -32.63
CA SER A 225 -17.31 -26.80 -33.07
C SER A 225 -18.26 -27.48 -32.07
N ASN A 226 -17.71 -28.31 -31.17
CA ASN A 226 -18.41 -29.01 -30.10
C ASN A 226 -18.34 -28.29 -28.74
N MET A 227 -17.71 -27.10 -28.65
CA MET A 227 -17.46 -26.32 -27.42
C MET A 227 -18.69 -26.02 -26.55
N LEU A 228 -19.90 -26.30 -27.02
CA LEU A 228 -21.10 -26.11 -26.23
C LEU A 228 -21.24 -27.10 -25.05
N ASN A 229 -20.45 -28.19 -24.99
CA ASN A 229 -20.62 -29.24 -23.97
C ASN A 229 -19.30 -29.85 -23.41
N GLU A 230 -18.49 -29.08 -22.67
CA GLU A 230 -17.69 -29.56 -21.49
C GLU A 230 -16.15 -29.35 -21.47
N GLU A 231 -15.42 -29.10 -22.57
CA GLU A 231 -13.99 -28.75 -22.50
C GLU A 231 -13.60 -27.68 -23.54
N ILE A 232 -13.13 -26.52 -23.08
CA ILE A 232 -12.78 -25.38 -23.94
C ILE A 232 -11.29 -25.48 -24.31
N ILE A 233 -10.99 -25.91 -25.54
CA ILE A 233 -9.62 -25.92 -26.07
C ILE A 233 -9.29 -24.55 -26.66
N TYR A 234 -8.26 -23.89 -26.14
CA TYR A 234 -7.81 -22.58 -26.62
C TYR A 234 -6.59 -22.75 -27.53
N CYS A 235 -6.73 -22.35 -28.78
CA CYS A 235 -5.66 -22.36 -29.78
C CYS A 235 -5.90 -21.22 -30.78
N ASN A 236 -4.86 -20.81 -31.52
CA ASN A 236 -4.93 -19.76 -32.53
C ASN A 236 -5.43 -20.34 -33.86
N PRO A 237 -6.68 -20.05 -34.29
CA PRO A 237 -7.24 -20.62 -35.50
C PRO A 237 -6.79 -19.81 -36.73
N PRO A 238 -6.79 -20.43 -37.94
CA PRO A 238 -6.40 -19.73 -39.16
C PRO A 238 -7.32 -18.53 -39.48
N GLU A 239 -6.78 -17.51 -40.15
CA GLU A 239 -7.49 -16.24 -40.42
C GLU A 239 -8.86 -16.41 -41.10
N ALA A 240 -9.00 -17.42 -41.97
CA ALA A 240 -10.27 -17.71 -42.64
C ALA A 240 -11.39 -18.12 -41.67
N SER A 241 -11.05 -18.83 -40.58
CA SER A 241 -12.00 -19.21 -39.53
C SER A 241 -12.25 -18.10 -38.52
N LEU A 242 -11.30 -17.20 -38.31
CA LEU A 242 -11.46 -16.05 -37.41
C LEU A 242 -12.64 -15.15 -37.82
N ALA A 243 -12.81 -14.93 -39.13
CA ALA A 243 -13.96 -14.18 -39.66
C ALA A 243 -15.31 -14.84 -39.33
N LEU A 244 -15.34 -16.17 -39.22
CA LEU A 244 -16.53 -16.94 -38.89
C LEU A 244 -16.82 -16.95 -37.38
N LEU A 245 -15.78 -16.83 -36.56
CA LEU A 245 -15.88 -16.88 -35.10
C LEU A 245 -16.30 -15.54 -34.48
N ARG A 246 -16.02 -14.40 -35.13
CA ARG A 246 -16.37 -13.06 -34.61
C ARG A 246 -17.81 -12.94 -34.10
N PRO A 247 -18.86 -13.39 -34.82
CA PRO A 247 -20.24 -13.30 -34.33
C PRO A 247 -20.55 -14.24 -33.15
N THR A 248 -19.78 -15.32 -33.00
CA THR A 248 -19.96 -16.33 -31.93
C THR A 248 -19.12 -16.03 -30.68
N LEU A 249 -18.16 -15.10 -30.76
CA LEU A 249 -17.33 -14.67 -29.61
C LEU A 249 -18.09 -13.89 -28.54
N ASN A 250 -19.41 -13.69 -28.70
CA ASN A 250 -20.33 -13.35 -27.61
C ASN A 250 -20.34 -14.37 -26.45
N LEU A 251 -19.58 -15.47 -26.54
CA LEU A 251 -19.29 -16.41 -25.45
C LEU A 251 -18.65 -15.78 -24.22
N LEU A 252 -18.11 -14.55 -24.30
CA LEU A 252 -17.69 -13.78 -23.12
C LEU A 252 -18.82 -13.57 -22.09
N THR A 253 -20.09 -13.74 -22.50
CA THR A 253 -21.25 -13.77 -21.60
C THR A 253 -21.17 -14.87 -20.52
N ILE A 254 -20.43 -15.96 -20.74
CA ILE A 254 -20.21 -17.00 -19.71
C ILE A 254 -19.29 -16.44 -18.62
N ILE A 255 -18.23 -15.73 -19.01
CA ILE A 255 -17.29 -15.10 -18.08
C ILE A 255 -17.97 -13.94 -17.35
N GLU A 256 -18.84 -13.19 -18.03
CA GLU A 256 -19.61 -12.08 -17.45
C GLU A 256 -20.40 -12.49 -16.21
N ASN A 257 -21.12 -13.61 -16.26
CA ASN A 257 -21.92 -14.08 -15.12
C ASN A 257 -21.07 -14.42 -13.89
N GLY A 258 -19.76 -14.66 -14.08
CA GLY A 258 -18.81 -14.84 -13.01
C GLY A 258 -18.23 -13.53 -12.44
N ILE A 259 -18.29 -12.42 -13.19
CA ILE A 259 -17.74 -11.13 -12.76
C ILE A 259 -18.85 -10.32 -12.07
N PRO A 260 -18.71 -10.02 -10.76
CA PRO A 260 -19.69 -9.19 -10.06
C PRO A 260 -19.67 -7.76 -10.58
N ASP A 261 -20.79 -7.05 -10.51
CA ASP A 261 -20.88 -5.64 -10.92
C ASP A 261 -20.02 -4.72 -10.05
N GLN A 262 -19.71 -5.14 -8.82
CA GLN A 262 -18.92 -4.41 -7.85
C GLN A 262 -17.93 -5.35 -7.17
N PHE A 263 -16.70 -4.87 -7.03
CA PHE A 263 -15.67 -5.58 -6.26
C PHE A 263 -15.47 -4.88 -4.92
N GLN A 264 -15.67 -5.61 -3.82
CA GLN A 264 -15.45 -5.10 -2.48
C GLN A 264 -13.96 -5.19 -2.14
N ILE A 265 -13.25 -4.06 -2.15
CA ILE A 265 -11.86 -3.98 -1.71
C ILE A 265 -11.78 -4.24 -0.21
N ILE A 266 -12.66 -3.57 0.55
CA ILE A 266 -12.70 -3.66 2.01
C ILE A 266 -14.11 -4.05 2.43
N LYS A 267 -14.22 -5.25 3.03
CA LYS A 267 -15.48 -5.76 3.56
C LYS A 267 -15.91 -4.94 4.78
N PRO A 268 -17.22 -4.69 4.95
CA PRO A 268 -17.72 -4.04 6.15
C PRO A 268 -17.42 -4.91 7.37
N ALA A 269 -16.91 -4.27 8.42
CA ALA A 269 -16.52 -4.99 9.61
C ALA A 269 -17.76 -5.50 10.37
N SER A 270 -17.88 -6.82 10.51
CA SER A 270 -18.92 -7.44 11.35
C SER A 270 -18.49 -7.40 12.82
N GLY A 271 -18.76 -6.30 13.53
CA GLY A 271 -18.52 -6.20 14.98
C GLY A 271 -17.96 -4.86 15.46
N ASN A 272 -17.03 -4.90 16.42
CA ASN A 272 -16.34 -3.71 16.93
C ASN A 272 -15.67 -2.96 15.78
N ASN A 273 -15.95 -1.66 15.64
CA ASN A 273 -15.43 -0.82 14.56
C ASN A 273 -13.89 -0.89 14.49
N PRO A 274 -13.29 -1.58 13.50
CA PRO A 274 -11.84 -1.77 13.43
C PRO A 274 -11.11 -0.45 13.22
N LEU A 275 -11.80 0.56 12.67
CA LEU A 275 -11.27 1.90 12.46
C LEU A 275 -11.28 2.75 13.72
N ALA A 276 -11.88 2.30 14.83
CA ALA A 276 -11.92 3.09 16.06
C ALA A 276 -10.52 3.44 16.57
N GLY A 277 -9.55 2.53 16.41
CA GLY A 277 -8.14 2.77 16.75
C GLY A 277 -7.52 3.84 15.85
N VAL A 278 -7.71 3.72 14.53
CA VAL A 278 -7.19 4.66 13.53
C VAL A 278 -7.79 6.04 13.71
N GLN A 279 -9.11 6.14 13.89
CA GLN A 279 -9.80 7.42 14.14
C GLN A 279 -9.32 8.10 15.42
N ARG A 280 -9.09 7.34 16.50
CA ARG A 280 -8.54 7.88 17.75
C ARG A 280 -7.11 8.40 17.54
N LEU A 281 -6.27 7.63 16.85
CA LEU A 281 -4.91 8.03 16.54
C LEU A 281 -4.90 9.33 15.70
N ARG A 282 -5.75 9.41 14.68
CA ARG A 282 -5.89 10.62 13.84
C ARG A 282 -6.36 11.83 14.60
N PHE A 283 -7.32 11.66 15.51
CA PHE A 283 -7.72 12.73 16.41
C PHE A 283 -6.53 13.25 17.25
N MET A 284 -5.70 12.34 17.78
CA MET A 284 -4.48 12.73 18.51
C MET A 284 -3.47 13.46 17.61
N MET A 285 -3.26 12.98 16.39
CA MET A 285 -2.36 13.62 15.42
C MET A 285 -2.84 15.03 15.05
N ARG A 286 -4.14 15.21 14.80
CA ARG A 286 -4.74 16.50 14.50
C ARG A 286 -4.68 17.49 15.66
N MET A 287 -4.77 17.00 16.90
CA MET A 287 -4.68 17.82 18.11
C MET A 287 -3.24 18.07 18.57
N SER A 288 -2.24 17.44 17.95
CA SER A 288 -0.83 17.57 18.35
C SER A 288 -0.31 19.02 18.39
N PRO A 289 -0.68 19.95 17.47
CA PRO A 289 -0.21 21.33 17.55
C PRO A 289 -0.75 22.09 18.77
N LEU A 290 -1.94 21.70 19.28
CA LEU A 290 -2.52 22.33 20.47
C LEU A 290 -1.71 22.04 21.73
N VAL A 291 -1.06 20.88 21.81
CA VAL A 291 -0.19 20.53 22.94
C VAL A 291 1.01 21.49 22.96
N SER A 292 1.64 21.73 21.82
CA SER A 292 2.75 22.69 21.69
C SER A 292 2.33 24.12 22.03
N MET A 293 1.16 24.57 21.53
CA MET A 293 0.62 25.88 21.90
C MET A 293 0.28 25.98 23.39
N GLY A 294 -0.29 24.92 23.97
CA GLY A 294 -0.62 24.85 25.39
C GLY A 294 0.62 24.94 26.29
N LEU A 295 1.73 24.30 25.89
CA LEU A 295 3.01 24.41 26.59
C LEU A 295 3.58 25.83 26.51
N LEU A 296 3.52 26.49 25.34
CA LEU A 296 3.93 27.89 25.21
C LEU A 296 3.09 28.83 26.08
N PHE A 297 1.77 28.61 26.11
CA PHE A 297 0.85 29.38 26.95
C PHE A 297 1.10 29.15 28.45
N LEU A 298 1.35 27.91 28.86
CA LEU A 298 1.70 27.62 30.25
C LEU A 298 3.05 28.25 30.63
N MET A 299 4.01 28.29 29.69
CA MET A 299 5.26 29.04 29.87
C MET A 299 5.03 30.55 30.03
N THR A 300 4.11 31.17 29.28
CA THR A 300 3.82 32.61 29.46
C THR A 300 3.22 32.89 30.82
N LEU A 301 2.24 32.09 31.26
CA LEU A 301 1.57 32.32 32.54
C LEU A 301 2.52 32.18 33.74
N LEU A 302 3.44 31.21 33.71
CA LEU A 302 4.28 30.89 34.87
C LEU A 302 5.61 31.67 34.92
N ILE A 303 6.21 31.95 33.75
CA ILE A 303 7.62 32.40 33.67
C ILE A 303 7.71 33.87 33.27
N VAL A 304 6.82 34.31 32.38
CA VAL A 304 6.97 35.59 31.70
C VAL A 304 6.43 36.71 32.57
N ARG A 305 7.35 37.54 33.08
CA ARG A 305 7.02 38.75 33.85
C ARG A 305 7.27 40.05 33.10
N THR A 306 8.01 39.99 31.99
CA THR A 306 8.42 41.16 31.20
C THR A 306 8.35 40.82 29.71
N PRO A 307 8.11 41.82 28.82
CA PRO A 307 8.06 41.60 27.38
C PRO A 307 9.39 41.07 26.82
N LYS A 308 10.52 41.54 27.37
CA LYS A 308 11.85 40.99 27.03
C LYS A 308 11.98 39.51 27.40
N GLY A 309 11.45 39.13 28.57
CA GLY A 309 11.40 37.74 29.00
C GLY A 309 10.55 36.89 28.06
N TRP A 310 9.38 37.40 27.65
CA TRP A 310 8.48 36.74 26.71
C TRP A 310 9.20 36.39 25.40
N LEU A 311 9.81 37.39 24.75
CA LEU A 311 10.51 37.23 23.49
C LEU A 311 11.66 36.21 23.59
N ARG A 312 12.42 36.22 24.69
CA ARG A 312 13.54 35.30 24.88
C ARG A 312 13.08 33.86 25.16
N TRP A 313 12.08 33.68 26.02
CA TRP A 313 11.59 32.34 26.41
C TRP A 313 10.75 31.66 25.34
N TRP A 314 10.19 32.41 24.39
CA TRP A 314 9.55 31.85 23.20
C TRP A 314 10.55 31.71 22.04
N GLY A 315 11.38 32.73 21.82
CA GLY A 315 12.31 32.78 20.70
C GLY A 315 13.34 31.66 20.70
N ILE A 316 14.00 31.39 21.83
CA ILE A 316 15.05 30.36 21.90
C ILE A 316 14.48 28.96 21.65
N PRO A 317 13.40 28.50 22.32
CA PRO A 317 12.84 27.18 22.05
C PRO A 317 12.27 27.04 20.64
N MET A 318 11.62 28.07 20.09
CA MET A 318 11.17 28.05 18.68
C MET A 318 12.35 27.94 17.72
N LEU A 319 13.43 28.68 17.95
CA LEU A 319 14.63 28.60 17.12
C LEU A 319 15.25 27.19 17.14
N ILE A 320 15.35 26.58 18.33
CA ILE A 320 15.86 25.20 18.49
C ILE A 320 14.91 24.20 17.81
N ALA A 321 13.60 24.32 18.02
CA ALA A 321 12.61 23.44 17.41
C ALA A 321 12.62 23.55 15.87
N GLY A 322 12.72 24.77 15.32
CA GLY A 322 12.86 25.00 13.89
C GLY A 322 14.16 24.41 13.33
N ALA A 323 15.28 24.61 14.00
CA ALA A 323 16.57 24.05 13.58
C ALA A 323 16.57 22.52 13.59
N LEU A 324 16.06 21.89 14.66
CA LEU A 324 15.93 20.44 14.72
C LEU A 324 14.89 19.91 13.71
N GLY A 325 13.80 20.64 13.51
CA GLY A 325 12.77 20.29 12.53
C GLY A 325 13.32 20.29 11.10
N LEU A 326 14.23 21.21 10.76
CA LEU A 326 14.93 21.22 9.47
C LEU A 326 15.82 19.99 9.31
N VAL A 327 16.59 19.63 10.35
CA VAL A 327 17.44 18.43 10.33
C VAL A 327 16.58 17.18 10.12
N VAL A 328 15.49 17.05 10.88
CA VAL A 328 14.55 15.92 10.75
C VAL A 328 13.91 15.92 9.37
N GLY A 329 13.37 17.05 8.91
CA GLY A 329 12.72 17.18 7.61
C GLY A 329 13.60 16.69 6.45
N VAL A 330 14.86 17.12 6.42
CA VAL A 330 15.84 16.68 5.41
C VAL A 330 16.25 15.22 5.60
N ALA A 331 16.33 14.73 6.84
CA ALA A 331 16.72 13.35 7.13
C ALA A 331 15.61 12.31 6.88
N ILE A 332 14.35 12.71 6.71
CA ILE A 332 13.23 11.79 6.48
C ILE A 332 13.47 10.91 5.26
N MET A 333 13.93 11.47 4.13
CA MET A 333 14.14 10.71 2.90
C MET A 333 15.23 9.62 3.02
N PRO A 334 16.47 9.91 3.48
CA PRO A 334 17.48 8.86 3.64
C PRO A 334 17.09 7.83 4.71
N ILE A 335 16.36 8.24 5.74
CA ILE A 335 15.81 7.29 6.74
C ILE A 335 14.78 6.37 6.08
N PHE A 336 13.87 6.92 5.27
CA PHE A 336 12.87 6.13 4.53
C PHE A 336 13.55 5.14 3.59
N GLN A 337 14.52 5.56 2.79
CA GLN A 337 15.28 4.68 1.90
C GLN A 337 16.03 3.58 2.68
N PHE A 338 16.64 3.92 3.82
CA PHE A 338 17.29 2.93 4.68
C PHE A 338 16.29 1.90 5.21
N ILE A 339 15.11 2.33 5.68
CA ILE A 339 14.06 1.45 6.18
C ILE A 339 13.51 0.59 5.04
N ALA A 340 13.20 1.18 3.88
CA ALA A 340 12.71 0.47 2.72
C ALA A 340 13.69 -0.64 2.29
N ASN A 341 14.96 -0.30 2.12
CA ASN A 341 16.03 -1.24 1.76
C ASN A 341 16.19 -2.35 2.80
N ARG A 342 16.03 -2.04 4.09
CA ARG A 342 16.24 -3.01 5.17
C ARG A 342 15.05 -3.92 5.42
N PHE A 343 13.83 -3.40 5.30
CA PHE A 343 12.62 -4.11 5.70
C PHE A 343 11.78 -4.58 4.52
N LEU A 344 11.50 -3.71 3.53
CA LEU A 344 10.62 -4.08 2.41
C LEU A 344 11.26 -5.20 1.58
N TYR A 345 12.46 -4.99 1.04
CA TYR A 345 13.09 -5.97 0.14
C TYR A 345 13.39 -7.34 0.78
N ASN A 346 13.52 -7.41 2.11
CA ASN A 346 13.80 -8.67 2.79
C ASN A 346 12.54 -9.43 3.23
N GLN A 347 11.37 -8.78 3.21
CA GLN A 347 10.10 -9.38 3.65
C GLN A 347 9.08 -9.53 2.54
N LEU A 348 9.39 -9.08 1.33
CA LEU A 348 8.48 -9.19 0.21
C LEU A 348 8.35 -10.67 -0.19
N PRO A 349 7.11 -11.19 -0.23
CA PRO A 349 6.91 -12.57 -0.63
C PRO A 349 7.23 -12.73 -2.12
N VAL A 350 7.73 -13.91 -2.48
CA VAL A 350 8.31 -14.23 -3.79
C VAL A 350 7.30 -14.09 -4.94
N HIS A 351 5.99 -14.05 -4.65
CA HIS A 351 4.93 -13.95 -5.66
C HIS A 351 4.63 -12.52 -6.12
N ILE A 352 5.23 -11.49 -5.51
CA ILE A 352 5.07 -10.10 -5.96
C ILE A 352 6.12 -9.81 -7.02
N SER A 353 5.68 -9.38 -8.20
CA SER A 353 6.56 -8.93 -9.28
C SER A 353 7.44 -7.76 -8.81
N LEU A 354 8.70 -7.77 -9.24
CA LEU A 354 9.65 -6.70 -8.92
C LEU A 354 9.12 -5.32 -9.36
N GLY A 355 8.43 -5.25 -10.50
CA GLY A 355 7.81 -4.02 -10.99
C GLY A 355 6.78 -3.44 -10.01
N LEU A 356 5.96 -4.28 -9.37
CA LEU A 356 4.97 -3.81 -8.38
C LEU A 356 5.65 -3.32 -7.08
N VAL A 357 6.78 -3.94 -6.72
CA VAL A 357 7.60 -3.50 -5.58
C VAL A 357 8.23 -2.14 -5.85
N GLU A 358 8.84 -1.97 -7.02
CA GLU A 358 9.41 -0.71 -7.47
C GLU A 358 8.33 0.38 -7.51
N LEU A 359 7.16 0.06 -8.06
CA LEU A 359 6.00 0.95 -8.06
C LEU A 359 5.61 1.41 -6.65
N GLY A 360 5.49 0.47 -5.72
CA GLY A 360 5.13 0.77 -4.33
C GLY A 360 6.20 1.62 -3.63
N ALA A 361 7.48 1.37 -3.93
CA ALA A 361 8.59 2.13 -3.39
C ALA A 361 8.65 3.56 -3.95
N ASP A 362 8.45 3.74 -5.26
CA ASP A 362 8.41 5.03 -5.94
C ASP A 362 7.22 5.87 -5.46
N LEU A 363 6.04 5.26 -5.39
CA LEU A 363 4.84 5.93 -4.86
C LEU A 363 5.05 6.38 -3.42
N ALA A 364 5.59 5.50 -2.56
CA ALA A 364 5.87 5.84 -1.17
C ALA A 364 6.95 6.91 -1.04
N ALA A 365 8.00 6.87 -1.88
CA ALA A 365 9.04 7.89 -1.95
C ALA A 365 8.47 9.26 -2.34
N SER A 366 7.57 9.31 -3.33
CA SER A 366 6.88 10.53 -3.75
C SER A 366 6.04 11.14 -2.61
N VAL A 367 5.24 10.33 -1.91
CA VAL A 367 4.47 10.79 -0.74
C VAL A 367 5.38 11.29 0.39
N VAL A 368 6.48 10.59 0.67
CA VAL A 368 7.45 10.97 1.70
C VAL A 368 8.19 12.26 1.33
N HIS A 369 8.48 12.46 0.04
CA HIS A 369 9.09 13.69 -0.46
C HIS A 369 8.16 14.88 -0.23
N GLY A 370 6.89 14.80 -0.66
CA GLY A 370 5.90 15.85 -0.42
C GLY A 370 5.69 16.15 1.07
N LEU A 371 5.74 15.12 1.93
CA LEU A 371 5.71 15.30 3.39
C LEU A 371 6.94 16.06 3.91
N SER A 372 8.14 15.71 3.44
CA SER A 372 9.41 16.33 3.83
C SER A 372 9.44 17.81 3.50
N GLU A 373 9.03 18.21 2.29
CA GLU A 373 9.04 19.60 1.84
C GLU A 373 8.23 20.52 2.76
N ILE A 374 7.03 20.08 3.16
CA ILE A 374 6.14 20.85 4.02
C ILE A 374 6.71 20.95 5.44
N ILE A 375 7.27 19.87 5.97
CA ILE A 375 7.92 19.87 7.29
C ILE A 375 9.10 20.83 7.29
N VAL A 376 9.94 20.81 6.25
CA VAL A 376 11.07 21.73 6.07
C VAL A 376 10.59 23.17 6.04
N LEU A 377 9.53 23.47 5.26
CA LEU A 377 8.97 24.82 5.17
C LEU A 377 8.42 25.31 6.53
N GLN A 378 7.66 24.48 7.25
CA GLN A 378 7.11 24.83 8.56
C GLN A 378 8.23 25.00 9.61
N ALA A 379 9.22 24.12 9.61
CA ALA A 379 10.38 24.22 10.50
C ALA A 379 11.20 25.48 10.22
N LEU A 380 11.38 25.85 8.95
CA LEU A 380 12.01 27.10 8.55
C LEU A 380 11.26 28.31 9.08
N LEU A 381 9.93 28.35 8.92
CA LEU A 381 9.08 29.43 9.42
C LEU A 381 9.18 29.57 10.95
N ILE A 382 9.09 28.45 11.68
CA ILE A 382 9.23 28.43 13.15
C ILE A 382 10.63 28.93 13.55
N GLY A 383 11.67 28.49 12.84
CA GLY A 383 13.05 28.93 13.06
C GLY A 383 13.24 30.43 12.84
N ILE A 384 12.71 30.98 11.75
CA ILE A 384 12.77 32.43 11.43
C ILE A 384 12.01 33.24 12.49
N LEU A 385 10.82 32.82 12.89
CA LEU A 385 10.06 33.47 13.96
C LEU A 385 10.84 33.44 15.28
N GLY A 386 11.39 32.27 15.64
CA GLY A 386 12.23 32.12 16.83
C GLY A 386 13.47 33.01 16.82
N LEU A 387 14.13 33.13 15.67
CA LEU A 387 15.28 34.00 15.46
C LEU A 387 14.88 35.48 15.63
N GLY A 388 13.80 35.91 14.96
CA GLY A 388 13.29 37.28 15.03
C GLY A 388 12.93 37.68 16.47
N MET A 389 12.27 36.80 17.22
CA MET A 389 11.96 37.04 18.63
C MET A 389 13.23 37.13 19.49
N THR A 390 14.20 36.26 19.25
CA THR A 390 15.48 36.26 19.98
C THR A 390 16.27 37.55 19.74
N ILE A 391 16.32 38.04 18.49
CA ILE A 391 16.95 39.32 18.13
C ILE A 391 16.16 40.48 18.75
N GLY A 392 14.84 40.49 18.64
CA GLY A 392 13.98 41.52 19.24
C GLY A 392 14.18 41.66 20.75
N ALA A 393 14.38 40.55 21.46
CA ALA A 393 14.66 40.56 22.90
C ALA A 393 15.94 41.33 23.27
N ILE A 394 16.91 41.45 22.35
CA ILE A 394 18.15 42.21 22.55
C ILE A 394 17.84 43.71 22.56
N PHE A 395 16.99 44.17 21.63
CA PHE A 395 16.67 45.59 21.45
C PHE A 395 15.65 46.16 22.44
N VAL A 396 14.79 45.33 23.02
CA VAL A 396 13.84 45.78 24.05
C VAL A 396 14.61 46.23 25.31
N ARG A 397 14.61 47.55 25.56
CA ARG A 397 15.16 48.14 26.79
C ARG A 397 14.37 47.64 27.99
N GLN A 398 15.09 47.26 29.06
CA GLN A 398 14.45 47.01 30.34
C GLN A 398 14.03 48.35 30.92
N GLU A 399 12.78 48.74 30.73
CA GLU A 399 12.19 49.73 31.62
C GLU A 399 12.14 49.08 33.00
N THR A 400 13.08 49.48 33.86
CA THR A 400 13.02 49.19 35.29
C THR A 400 11.74 49.83 35.81
N ILE A 401 10.69 49.02 35.92
CA ILE A 401 9.53 49.33 36.74
C ILE A 401 10.06 49.42 38.16
N GLN A 402 10.47 50.63 38.59
CA GLN A 402 10.68 50.96 39.99
C GLN A 402 9.31 50.85 40.66
N ARG A 403 9.06 49.71 41.29
CA ARG A 403 7.95 49.50 42.22
C ARG A 403 8.50 49.23 43.60
#